data_AF-A0A7V8JH43-F1
#
_entry.id   AF-A0A7V8JH43-F1
#
_cell.length_a   1.000
_cell.length_b   1.000
_cell.length_c   1.000
_cell.angle_alpha   90.00
_cell.angle_beta   90.00
_cell.angle_gamma   90.00
#
_symmetry.space_group_name_H-M   'P 1'
#
loop_
_entity.id
_entity.type
_entity.pdbx_description
1 polymer ?
#
loop_
_entity_poly.entity_id
_entity_poly.type
_entity_poly.pdbx_seq_one_letter_code
_entity_poly.pdbx_strand_id
1 'polypeptide(L)'
;MTSPAFVFGDETTLGLAMALGGIRPALSPLTICLEMTPADDLDEVKHLLGLGHIDTYLRRDDETHLSAIEDRATQLLKACPSTSMVLTGKSTSI
;
A
#
# COMPACT_ATOMS: atom_id res chain seq x y z
N MET A 1 -0.33 14.91 17.26
CA MET A 1 -1.07 14.89 15.98
C MET A 1 -0.75 13.57 15.30
N THR A 2 -1.75 12.74 15.01
CA THR A 2 -1.57 11.51 14.25
C THR A 2 -1.68 11.85 12.76
N SER A 3 -0.54 12.05 12.10
CA SER A 3 -0.52 12.40 10.67
C SER A 3 -1.06 11.23 9.83
N PRO A 4 -1.76 11.49 8.71
CA PRO A 4 -2.03 10.48 7.71
C PRO A 4 -0.71 9.77 7.36
N ALA A 5 -0.80 8.46 7.11
CA ALA A 5 0.35 7.71 6.66
C ALA A 5 0.02 7.01 5.35
N PHE A 6 0.97 7.10 4.42
CA PHE A 6 0.94 6.37 3.16
C PHE A 6 2.02 5.29 3.21
N VAL A 7 1.62 4.05 3.00
CA VAL A 7 2.53 2.90 2.99
C VAL A 7 2.59 2.38 1.56
N PHE A 8 3.79 2.34 1.00
CA PHE A 8 4.06 1.74 -0.30
C PHE A 8 4.99 0.55 -0.11
N GLY A 9 4.72 -0.53 -0.82
CA GLY A 9 5.65 -1.65 -0.90
C GLY A 9 5.16 -2.79 -1.75
N ASP A 10 5.75 -3.96 -1.55
CA ASP A 10 5.43 -5.18 -2.28
C ASP A 10 4.69 -6.20 -1.39
N GLU A 11 4.56 -7.45 -1.86
CA GLU A 11 3.88 -8.52 -1.13
C GLU A 11 4.44 -8.76 0.27
N THR A 12 5.74 -8.49 0.49
CA THR A 12 6.38 -8.64 1.80
C THR A 12 5.85 -7.64 2.83
N THR A 13 5.14 -6.60 2.37
CA THR A 13 4.49 -5.58 3.19
C THR A 13 3.18 -6.04 3.80
N LEU A 14 2.59 -7.16 3.34
CA LEU A 14 1.28 -7.64 3.84
C LEU A 14 1.26 -7.82 5.37
N GLY A 15 2.35 -8.32 5.97
CA GLY A 15 2.45 -8.45 7.42
C GLY A 15 2.43 -7.10 8.15
N LEU A 16 3.11 -6.09 7.58
CA LEU A 16 3.07 -4.73 8.11
C LEU A 16 1.68 -4.10 7.94
N ALA A 17 1.04 -4.31 6.79
CA ALA A 17 -0.30 -3.81 6.52
C ALA A 17 -1.32 -4.34 7.54
N MET A 18 -1.27 -5.64 7.83
CA MET A 18 -2.08 -6.25 8.89
C MET A 18 -1.80 -5.64 10.27
N ALA A 19 -0.52 -5.51 10.64
CA ALA A 19 -0.15 -4.95 11.93
C ALA A 19 -0.65 -3.51 12.08
N LEU A 20 -0.49 -2.68 11.04
CA LEU A 20 -0.95 -1.29 11.05
C LEU A 20 -2.48 -1.19 11.09
N GLY A 21 -3.18 -2.06 10.37
CA GLY A 21 -4.65 -2.14 10.39
C GLY A 21 -5.22 -2.53 11.76
N GLY A 22 -4.51 -3.40 12.51
CA GLY A 22 -4.90 -3.78 13.87
C GLY A 22 -4.51 -2.78 14.97
N ILE A 23 -3.45 -2.00 14.76
CA ILE A 23 -2.90 -1.08 15.77
C ILE A 23 -3.46 0.34 15.63
N ARG A 24 -3.72 0.83 14.40
CA ARG A 24 -4.21 2.20 14.24
C ARG A 24 -5.67 2.30 14.69
N PRO A 25 -6.00 3.19 15.64
CA PRO A 25 -7.39 3.51 15.91
C PRO A 25 -8.04 4.07 14.64
N ALA A 26 -9.36 3.86 14.48
CA ALA A 26 -10.17 4.37 13.36
C ALA A 26 -10.06 5.88 13.08
N LEU A 27 -9.33 6.61 13.93
CA LEU A 27 -9.16 8.07 13.94
C LEU A 27 -8.00 8.57 13.07
N SER A 28 -7.25 7.72 12.37
CA SER A 28 -6.18 8.19 11.48
C SER A 28 -6.15 7.45 10.15
N PRO A 29 -6.42 8.13 9.03
CA PRO A 29 -6.47 7.50 7.72
C PRO A 29 -5.10 6.92 7.36
N LEU A 30 -5.11 5.65 6.98
CA LEU A 30 -3.97 4.90 6.48
C LEU A 30 -4.30 4.47 5.06
N THR A 31 -3.46 4.85 4.10
CA THR A 31 -3.56 4.35 2.72
C THR A 31 -2.38 3.43 2.46
N ILE A 32 -2.66 2.22 2.00
CA ILE A 32 -1.65 1.21 1.70
C ILE A 32 -1.77 0.89 0.21
N CYS A 33 -0.66 1.05 -0.51
CA CYS A 33 -0.53 0.75 -1.93
C CYS A 33 0.50 -0.37 -2.07
N LEU A 34 0.08 -1.55 -2.53
CA LEU A 34 0.98 -2.69 -2.72
C LEU A 34 1.14 -3.05 -4.19
N GLU A 35 2.38 -3.19 -4.62
CA GLU A 35 2.74 -3.90 -5.84
C GLU A 35 2.66 -5.41 -5.57
N MET A 36 1.84 -6.13 -6.35
CA MET A 36 1.57 -7.55 -6.13
C MET A 36 1.79 -8.34 -7.41
N THR A 37 2.40 -9.51 -7.31
CA THR A 37 2.47 -10.50 -8.38
C THR A 37 1.05 -11.04 -8.60
N PRO A 38 0.59 -11.16 -9.86
CA PRO A 38 -0.71 -11.75 -10.14
C PRO A 38 -0.84 -13.14 -9.50
N ALA A 39 -1.92 -13.35 -8.76
CA ALA A 39 -2.24 -14.62 -8.12
C ALA A 39 -3.76 -14.77 -8.05
N ASP A 40 -4.26 -15.98 -8.33
CA ASP A 40 -5.70 -16.27 -8.37
C ASP A 40 -6.38 -16.12 -7.00
N ASP A 41 -5.61 -16.22 -5.92
CA ASP A 41 -6.07 -16.16 -4.52
C ASP A 41 -5.90 -14.78 -3.87
N LEU A 42 -5.42 -13.77 -4.61
CA LEU A 42 -5.07 -12.46 -4.03
C LEU A 42 -6.24 -11.81 -3.30
N ASP A 43 -7.44 -11.83 -3.88
CA ASP A 43 -8.64 -11.25 -3.25
C ASP A 43 -9.08 -12.02 -2.01
N GLU A 44 -8.95 -13.35 -2.02
CA GLU A 44 -9.24 -14.21 -0.86
C GLU A 44 -8.27 -13.92 0.28
N VAL A 45 -6.97 -13.82 -0.03
CA VAL A 45 -5.92 -13.45 0.94
C VAL A 45 -6.22 -12.07 1.52
N LYS A 46 -6.51 -11.06 0.69
CA LYS A 46 -6.87 -9.72 1.18
C LYS A 46 -8.08 -9.77 2.10
N HIS A 47 -9.10 -10.57 1.77
CA HIS A 47 -10.29 -10.71 2.61
C HIS A 47 -9.99 -11.37 3.95
N LEU A 48 -9.26 -12.50 3.94
CA LEU A 48 -8.87 -13.25 5.14
C LEU A 48 -8.06 -12.39 6.12
N LEU A 49 -7.19 -11.52 5.58
CA LEU A 49 -6.34 -10.62 6.37
C LEU A 49 -7.03 -9.31 6.77
N GLY A 50 -8.30 -9.09 6.39
CA GLY A 50 -9.02 -7.84 6.66
C GLY A 50 -8.49 -6.64 5.85
N LEU A 51 -7.76 -6.89 4.77
CA LEU A 51 -7.08 -5.91 3.91
C LEU A 51 -7.87 -5.59 2.64
N GLY A 52 -9.18 -5.83 2.60
CA GLY A 52 -10.02 -5.53 1.42
C GLY A 52 -10.01 -4.06 0.97
N HIS A 53 -9.50 -3.15 1.80
CA HIS A 53 -9.44 -1.70 1.57
C HIS A 53 -8.09 -1.20 1.04
N ILE A 54 -7.10 -2.08 0.82
CA ILE A 54 -5.79 -1.67 0.30
C ILE A 54 -5.80 -1.55 -1.24
N ASP A 55 -5.08 -0.55 -1.75
CA ASP A 55 -4.86 -0.34 -3.18
C ASP A 55 -3.81 -1.37 -3.64
N THR A 56 -4.15 -2.20 -4.63
CA THR A 56 -3.23 -3.22 -5.19
C THR A 56 -2.95 -2.95 -6.66
N TYR A 57 -1.68 -2.98 -7.02
CA TYR A 57 -1.17 -2.78 -8.37
C TYR A 57 -0.49 -4.06 -8.82
N LEU A 58 -1.05 -4.73 -9.82
CA LEU A 58 -0.50 -5.99 -10.29
C LEU A 58 0.79 -5.74 -11.09
N ARG A 59 1.86 -6.48 -10.79
CA ARG A 59 3.10 -6.48 -11.56
C ARG A 59 2.82 -6.87 -13.00
N ARG A 60 3.41 -6.11 -13.91
CA ARG A 60 3.36 -6.36 -15.35
C ARG A 60 4.77 -6.29 -15.91
N ASP A 61 5.03 -7.12 -16.93
CA ASP A 61 6.33 -7.14 -17.62
C ASP A 61 6.61 -5.82 -18.35
N ASP A 62 5.57 -5.06 -18.69
CA ASP A 62 5.65 -3.76 -19.35
C ASP A 62 5.86 -2.58 -18.38
N GLU A 63 5.97 -2.87 -17.07
CA GLU A 63 6.14 -1.89 -15.99
C GLU A 63 5.06 -0.79 -15.93
N THR A 64 3.96 -0.92 -16.68
CA THR A 64 2.91 0.11 -16.74
C THR A 64 2.20 0.32 -15.40
N HIS A 65 2.27 -0.66 -14.51
CA HIS A 65 1.76 -0.56 -13.14
C HIS A 65 2.55 0.45 -12.30
N LEU A 66 3.84 0.66 -12.58
CA LEU A 66 4.68 1.62 -11.84
C LEU A 66 4.19 3.06 -12.04
N SER A 67 3.84 3.44 -13.27
CA SER A 67 3.27 4.76 -13.55
C SER A 67 1.98 5.01 -12.77
N ALA A 68 1.14 3.99 -12.60
CA ALA A 68 -0.09 4.11 -11.83
C ALA A 68 0.17 4.27 -10.32
N ILE A 69 1.21 3.63 -9.79
CA ILE A 69 1.67 3.80 -8.40
C ILE A 69 2.21 5.23 -8.20
N GLU A 70 3.03 5.73 -9.13
CA GLU A 70 3.59 7.08 -9.08
C GLU A 70 2.50 8.16 -9.11
N ASP A 71 1.52 8.00 -10.00
CA ASP A 71 0.36 8.90 -10.10
C ASP A 71 -0.42 8.93 -8.78
N ARG A 72 -0.63 7.75 -8.17
CA ARG A 72 -1.30 7.64 -6.87
C ARG A 72 -0.52 8.32 -5.77
N ALA A 73 0.78 8.08 -5.68
CA ALA A 73 1.65 8.73 -4.69
C ALA A 73 1.61 10.26 -4.84
N THR A 74 1.68 10.75 -6.08
CA THR A 74 1.59 12.17 -6.40
C THR A 74 0.26 12.79 -5.98
N GLN A 75 -0.86 12.10 -6.25
CA GLN A 75 -2.19 12.56 -5.82
C GLN A 75 -2.31 12.64 -4.29
N LEU A 76 -1.81 11.62 -3.58
CA LEU A 76 -1.83 11.56 -2.13
C LEU A 76 -0.98 12.67 -1.49
N LEU A 77 0.22 12.92 -2.02
CA LEU A 77 1.10 14.01 -1.57
C LEU A 77 0.49 15.40 -1.81
N LYS A 78 -0.17 15.61 -2.95
CA LYS A 78 -0.89 16.86 -3.25
C LYS A 78 -2.07 17.08 -2.30
N ALA A 79 -2.80 16.02 -1.95
CA ALA A 79 -3.94 16.09 -1.04
C ALA A 79 -3.51 16.27 0.43
N CYS A 80 -2.36 15.72 0.82
CA CYS A 80 -1.87 15.75 2.19
C CYS A 80 -0.35 16.05 2.24
N PRO A 81 0.07 17.32 2.07
CA PRO A 81 1.50 17.67 1.97
C PRO A 81 2.33 17.39 3.23
N SER A 82 1.69 17.31 4.40
CA SER A 82 2.32 17.03 5.71
C SER A 82 2.18 15.58 6.17
N THR A 83 1.79 14.68 5.27
CA THR A 83 1.68 13.24 5.51
C THR A 83 3.05 12.61 5.81
N SER A 84 3.05 11.46 6.48
CA SER A 84 4.25 10.61 6.56
C SER A 84 4.18 9.51 5.49
N MET A 85 5.30 9.28 4.80
CA MET A 85 5.43 8.16 3.87
C MET A 85 6.30 7.06 4.48
N VAL A 86 5.87 5.82 4.29
CA VAL A 86 6.63 4.61 4.60
C VAL A 86 6.84 3.87 3.29
N LEU A 87 8.11 3.68 2.91
CA LEU A 87 8.50 2.83 1.79
C LEU A 87 9.08 1.53 2.37
N THR A 88 8.59 0.39 1.88
CA THR A 88 8.97 -0.94 2.35
C THR A 88 8.84 -1.94 1.21
N GLY A 89 9.26 -3.18 1.40
CA GLY A 89 9.46 -4.15 0.33
C GLY A 89 10.90 -4.64 0.24
N LYS A 90 11.24 -5.29 -0.87
CA LYS A 90 12.62 -5.70 -1.17
C LYS A 90 13.51 -4.48 -1.37
N SER A 91 14.77 -4.55 -0.91
CA SER A 91 15.73 -3.43 -0.99
C SER A 91 16.04 -2.96 -2.43
N THR A 92 15.81 -3.81 -3.43
CA THR A 92 15.96 -3.46 -4.85
C THR A 92 14.76 -2.70 -5.42
N SER A 93 13.67 -2.63 -4.66
CA SER A 93 12.37 -2.07 -5.04
C SER A 93 12.01 -0.82 -4.22
N ILE A 94 12.89 -0.40 -3.29
CA ILE A 94 12.74 0.79 -2.44
C ILE A 94 13.81 1.82 -2.79
#